data_AF-A0A183U4S7-F1
#
_entry.id   AF-A0A183U4S7-F1
#
_cell.length_a   1.000
_cell.length_b   1.000
_cell.length_c   1.000
_cell.angle_alpha   90.00
_cell.angle_beta   90.00
_cell.angle_gamma   90.00
#
_symmetry.space_group_name_H-M   'P 1'
#
loop_
_entity.id
_entity.type
_entity.pdbx_description
1 polymer ?
#
loop_
_entity_poly.entity_id
_entity_poly.type
_entity_poly.pdbx_seq_one_letter_code
_entity_poly.pdbx_strand_id
1 'polypeptide(L)'
;LEAILCKNGSLNIAISSPTSNYVHTFAFNYTDGYRHFFQSTFGGKTPLSITVDSSKFDFPPEVAKTLSLASAFKYDLGGLVESEAVHDVILVDSSSQKYNYSGCIANIDINLNVGRMHFKPNIYLEDQGAEFARHVAVLGHKLVTGACSPFKIPGTRPGMSGLLFQLFFSSKV
;
A
#
# COMPACT_ATOMS: atom_id res chain seq x y z
N LEU A 1 -0.32 -4.94 -8.59
CA LEU A 1 0.51 -5.27 -7.41
C LEU A 1 -0.35 -5.08 -6.19
N GLU A 2 -0.32 -6.03 -5.27
CA GLU A 2 -1.13 -6.05 -4.06
C GLU A 2 -0.23 -6.36 -2.85
N ALA A 3 -0.44 -5.66 -1.74
CA ALA A 3 0.21 -5.95 -0.47
C ALA A 3 -0.86 -6.42 0.52
N ILE A 4 -0.76 -7.67 0.95
CA ILE A 4 -1.77 -8.37 1.75
C ILE A 4 -1.16 -8.72 3.10
N LEU A 5 -1.72 -8.14 4.16
CA LEU A 5 -1.38 -8.54 5.53
C LEU A 5 -2.13 -9.81 5.90
N CYS A 6 -1.39 -10.89 6.14
CA CYS A 6 -1.94 -12.20 6.45
C CYS A 6 -2.32 -12.31 7.93
N LYS A 7 -3.28 -13.20 8.24
CA LYS A 7 -3.75 -13.45 9.63
C LYS A 7 -2.66 -13.95 10.58
N ASN A 8 -1.61 -14.57 10.05
CA ASN A 8 -0.43 -15.02 10.80
C ASN A 8 0.59 -13.89 11.06
N GLY A 9 0.30 -12.66 10.63
CA GLY A 9 1.16 -11.50 10.78
C GLY A 9 2.13 -11.25 9.63
N SER A 10 2.34 -12.20 8.72
CA SER A 10 3.25 -12.01 7.58
C SER A 10 2.67 -11.05 6.55
N LEU A 11 3.53 -10.40 5.77
CA LEU A 11 3.11 -9.54 4.66
C LEU A 11 3.40 -10.24 3.32
N ASN A 12 2.35 -10.52 2.56
CA ASN A 12 2.46 -11.04 1.20
C ASN A 12 2.44 -9.89 0.20
N ILE A 13 3.37 -9.91 -0.74
CA ILE A 13 3.35 -9.04 -1.90
C ILE A 13 3.07 -9.88 -3.12
N ALA A 14 1.98 -9.56 -3.79
CA ALA A 14 1.52 -10.26 -4.96
C ALA A 14 1.57 -9.39 -6.22
N ILE A 15 2.00 -9.99 -7.31
CA ILE A 15 1.98 -9.43 -8.64
C ILE A 15 1.22 -10.41 -9.53
N SER A 16 0.08 -9.95 -10.03
CA SER A 16 -0.75 -10.71 -10.96
C SER A 16 -0.71 -10.08 -12.33
N SER A 17 -0.65 -10.95 -13.33
CA SER A 17 -0.82 -10.65 -14.74
C SER A 17 -1.81 -11.67 -15.33
N PRO A 18 -2.35 -11.45 -16.54
CA PRO A 18 -3.24 -12.41 -17.18
C PRO A 18 -2.65 -13.82 -17.34
N THR A 19 -1.32 -13.94 -17.35
CA THR A 19 -0.60 -15.19 -17.65
C THR A 19 0.12 -15.80 -16.46
N SER A 20 0.33 -15.04 -15.39
CA SER A 20 1.13 -15.50 -14.24
C SER A 20 0.82 -14.72 -12.97
N ASN A 21 0.94 -15.43 -11.85
CA ASN A 21 0.87 -14.87 -10.50
C ASN A 21 2.20 -15.13 -9.79
N TYR A 22 2.75 -14.11 -9.16
CA TYR A 22 3.97 -14.20 -8.37
C TYR A 22 3.71 -13.64 -6.97
N VAL A 23 4.14 -14.35 -5.94
CA VAL A 23 3.95 -13.95 -4.54
C VAL A 23 5.28 -14.06 -3.81
N HIS A 24 5.65 -12.99 -3.10
CA HIS A 24 6.73 -12.99 -2.14
C HIS A 24 6.18 -12.74 -0.73
N THR A 25 6.64 -13.52 0.25
CA THR A 25 6.22 -13.37 1.65
C THR A 25 7.36 -12.83 2.49
N PHE A 26 7.15 -11.67 3.10
CA PHE A 26 7.95 -11.21 4.21
C PHE A 26 7.47 -11.90 5.49
N ALA A 27 8.26 -12.83 6.02
CA ALA A 27 7.84 -13.77 7.06
C ALA A 27 7.89 -13.22 8.51
N PHE A 28 8.10 -11.92 8.70
CA PHE A 28 8.05 -11.30 10.04
C PHE A 28 6.61 -11.06 10.50
N ASN A 29 6.42 -10.85 11.80
CA ASN A 29 5.11 -10.51 12.36
C ASN A 29 4.89 -8.98 12.29
N TYR A 30 4.16 -8.54 11.27
CA TYR A 30 3.76 -7.14 11.08
C TYR A 30 2.45 -6.78 11.81
N THR A 31 1.87 -7.72 12.56
CA THR A 31 0.67 -7.53 13.39
C THR A 31 0.99 -7.36 14.88
N ASP A 32 2.23 -7.03 15.21
CA ASP A 32 2.70 -6.80 16.58
C ASP A 32 2.18 -5.47 17.20
N GLY A 33 1.49 -4.66 16.39
CA GLY A 33 0.93 -3.38 16.75
C GLY A 33 1.98 -2.26 16.83
N TYR A 34 3.20 -2.47 16.34
CA TYR A 34 4.17 -1.41 16.11
C TYR A 34 3.94 -0.77 14.74
N ARG A 35 4.69 0.30 14.49
CA ARG A 35 4.71 0.97 13.20
C ARG A 35 5.66 0.24 12.27
N HIS A 36 5.18 -0.11 11.08
CA HIS A 36 5.99 -0.69 10.02
C HIS A 36 6.13 0.27 8.84
N PHE A 37 7.31 0.28 8.26
CA PHE A 37 7.63 1.00 7.04
C PHE A 37 7.44 0.07 5.85
N PHE A 38 6.77 0.56 4.81
CA PHE A 38 6.60 -0.11 3.54
C PHE A 38 6.98 0.84 2.42
N GLN A 39 7.84 0.38 1.53
CA GLN A 39 8.24 1.11 0.35
C GLN A 39 8.20 0.20 -0.87
N SER A 40 7.60 0.70 -1.94
CA SER A 40 7.64 0.09 -3.26
C SER A 40 8.32 1.03 -4.25
N THR A 41 9.38 0.54 -4.88
CA THR A 41 10.15 1.29 -5.88
C THR A 41 10.07 0.59 -7.23
N PHE A 42 9.43 1.24 -8.19
CA PHE A 42 9.33 0.78 -9.57
C PHE A 42 10.46 1.40 -10.36
N GLY A 43 11.20 0.63 -11.16
CA GLY A 43 12.17 1.20 -12.07
C GLY A 43 11.95 0.66 -13.47
N GLY A 44 11.91 1.52 -14.48
CA GLY A 44 11.70 1.06 -15.86
C GLY A 44 12.80 0.12 -16.34
N LYS A 45 14.04 0.29 -15.83
CA LYS A 45 15.21 -0.56 -16.15
C LYS A 45 15.72 -1.39 -14.97
N THR A 46 15.25 -1.13 -13.75
CA THR A 46 15.67 -1.85 -12.55
C THR A 46 14.53 -2.70 -12.03
N PRO A 47 14.79 -3.89 -11.47
CA PRO A 47 13.75 -4.71 -10.87
C PRO A 47 12.92 -3.92 -9.84
N LEU A 48 11.61 -4.18 -9.81
CA LEU A 48 10.73 -3.66 -8.77
C LEU A 48 11.28 -4.09 -7.40
N SER A 49 11.46 -3.12 -6.52
CA SER A 49 12.01 -3.36 -5.19
C SER A 49 10.95 -3.05 -4.15
N ILE A 50 10.76 -3.98 -3.22
CA ILE A 50 9.90 -3.78 -2.05
C ILE A 50 10.77 -3.83 -0.81
N THR A 51 10.65 -2.80 0.02
CA THR A 51 11.27 -2.74 1.34
C THR A 51 10.18 -2.71 2.39
N VAL A 52 10.28 -3.59 3.38
CA VAL A 52 9.43 -3.61 4.57
C VAL A 52 10.35 -3.55 5.78
N ASP A 53 10.26 -2.47 6.56
CA ASP A 53 11.23 -2.11 7.60
C ASP A 53 12.69 -2.17 7.09
N SER A 54 13.51 -3.08 7.62
CA SER A 54 14.89 -3.30 7.18
C SER A 54 15.03 -4.41 6.13
N SER A 55 13.93 -5.06 5.74
CA SER A 55 13.94 -6.19 4.80
C SER A 55 13.67 -5.70 3.38
N LYS A 56 14.52 -6.08 2.43
CA LYS A 56 14.39 -5.70 1.02
C LYS A 56 14.27 -6.94 0.15
N PHE A 57 13.37 -6.89 -0.83
CA PHE A 57 13.23 -7.91 -1.85
C PHE A 57 13.13 -7.25 -3.23
N ASP A 58 13.96 -7.70 -4.16
CA ASP A 58 13.96 -7.27 -5.56
C ASP A 58 13.28 -8.36 -6.41
N PHE A 59 12.16 -8.01 -7.04
CA PHE A 59 11.44 -8.93 -7.91
C PHE A 59 12.22 -9.17 -9.20
N PRO A 60 12.21 -10.39 -9.76
CA PRO A 60 12.85 -10.65 -11.04
C PRO A 60 12.36 -9.67 -12.12
N PRO A 61 13.24 -9.11 -12.96
CA PRO A 61 12.85 -8.15 -13.99
C PRO A 61 11.73 -8.68 -14.88
N GLU A 62 11.68 -9.97 -15.16
CA GLU A 62 10.67 -10.63 -16.00
C GLU A 62 9.25 -10.47 -15.42
N VAL A 63 9.12 -10.41 -14.10
CA VAL A 63 7.85 -10.22 -13.38
C VAL A 63 7.44 -8.75 -13.35
N ALA A 64 8.43 -7.84 -13.27
CA ALA A 64 8.20 -6.44 -12.97
C ALA A 64 8.37 -5.48 -14.18
N LYS A 65 8.90 -5.94 -15.31
CA LYS A 65 9.25 -5.11 -16.47
C LYS A 65 8.08 -4.31 -17.03
N THR A 66 6.86 -4.82 -16.92
CA THR A 66 5.64 -4.17 -17.39
C THR A 66 4.96 -3.31 -16.32
N LEU A 67 5.43 -3.38 -15.06
CA LEU A 67 4.84 -2.61 -13.97
C LEU A 67 5.46 -1.21 -13.93
N SER A 68 4.61 -0.22 -14.17
CA SER A 68 4.96 1.19 -13.98
C SER A 68 3.89 1.89 -13.16
N LEU A 69 4.30 2.75 -12.23
CA LEU A 69 3.37 3.64 -11.54
C LEU A 69 2.76 4.66 -12.51
N ALA A 70 3.45 5.04 -13.58
CA ALA A 70 2.92 5.98 -14.57
C ALA A 70 1.73 5.41 -15.36
N SER A 71 1.60 4.07 -15.42
CA SER A 71 0.44 3.39 -16.02
C SER A 71 -0.64 3.03 -15.00
N ALA A 72 -0.45 3.34 -13.72
CA ALA A 72 -1.46 3.05 -12.71
C ALA A 72 -2.64 4.03 -12.85
N PHE A 73 -3.85 3.51 -12.93
CA PHE A 73 -5.08 4.30 -13.05
C PHE A 73 -5.81 4.46 -11.71
N LYS A 74 -5.49 3.64 -10.70
CA LYS A 74 -6.13 3.64 -9.38
C LYS A 74 -5.17 3.16 -8.29
N TYR A 75 -5.29 3.73 -7.10
CA TYR A 75 -4.63 3.28 -5.88
C TYR A 75 -5.69 2.99 -4.82
N ASP A 76 -5.82 1.73 -4.45
CA ASP A 76 -6.73 1.29 -3.39
C ASP A 76 -5.93 1.06 -2.10
N LEU A 77 -6.41 1.65 -1.00
CA LEU A 77 -5.78 1.57 0.31
C LEU A 77 -6.85 1.21 1.34
N GLY A 78 -6.54 0.27 2.22
CA GLY A 78 -7.45 -0.13 3.29
C GLY A 78 -8.47 -1.20 2.90
N GLY A 79 -8.53 -1.60 1.64
CA GLY A 79 -9.47 -2.62 1.13
C GLY A 79 -9.91 -2.32 -0.29
N LEU A 80 -10.74 -3.20 -0.84
CA LEU A 80 -11.32 -3.05 -2.16
C LEU A 80 -12.77 -2.57 -2.05
N VAL A 81 -13.20 -1.80 -3.04
CA VAL A 81 -14.57 -1.31 -3.15
C VAL A 81 -15.30 -2.23 -4.13
N GLU A 82 -16.28 -2.99 -3.65
CA GLU A 82 -17.09 -3.90 -4.48
C GLU A 82 -17.96 -3.16 -5.52
N SER A 83 -18.20 -1.87 -5.31
CA SER A 83 -18.96 -0.99 -6.19
C SER A 83 -18.05 -0.24 -7.14
N GLU A 84 -17.64 -0.88 -8.23
CA GLU A 84 -17.73 -0.33 -9.59
C GLU A 84 -17.12 -1.34 -10.56
N ALA A 85 -17.71 -1.43 -11.75
CA ALA A 85 -17.44 -2.39 -12.80
C ALA A 85 -16.04 -2.24 -13.44
N VAL A 86 -14.96 -2.27 -12.66
CA VAL A 86 -13.60 -2.37 -13.18
C VAL A 86 -13.26 -3.85 -13.34
N HIS A 87 -13.63 -4.38 -14.50
CA HIS A 87 -13.32 -5.75 -14.94
C HIS A 87 -11.81 -6.03 -15.11
N ASP A 88 -10.93 -5.09 -14.75
CA ASP A 88 -9.49 -5.15 -14.99
C ASP A 88 -8.64 -5.38 -13.73
N VAL A 89 -9.24 -5.46 -12.54
CA VAL A 89 -8.50 -5.92 -11.35
C VAL A 89 -8.55 -7.45 -11.33
N ILE A 90 -7.52 -8.07 -11.92
CA ILE A 90 -7.27 -9.50 -11.69
C ILE A 90 -6.89 -9.64 -10.21
N LEU A 91 -7.86 -9.99 -9.39
CA LEU A 91 -7.63 -10.37 -8.01
C LEU A 91 -6.65 -11.54 -8.00
N VAL A 92 -5.56 -11.41 -7.24
CA VAL A 92 -4.54 -12.46 -7.09
C VAL A 92 -5.19 -13.76 -6.59
N ASP A 93 -6.28 -13.64 -5.85
CA ASP A 93 -7.08 -14.74 -5.35
C ASP A 93 -8.56 -14.33 -5.31
N SER A 94 -9.47 -15.14 -5.86
CA SER A 94 -10.92 -14.99 -5.66
C SER A 94 -11.35 -15.00 -4.18
N SER A 95 -10.46 -15.47 -3.28
CA SER A 95 -10.61 -15.42 -1.82
C SER A 95 -9.99 -14.20 -1.15
N SER A 96 -9.18 -13.38 -1.86
CA SER A 96 -8.62 -12.13 -1.32
C SER A 96 -9.68 -11.04 -1.10
N GLN A 97 -10.90 -11.27 -1.59
CA GLN A 97 -12.05 -10.39 -1.43
C GLN A 97 -12.57 -10.22 0.01
N LYS A 98 -11.94 -10.78 1.04
CA LYS A 98 -12.69 -11.07 2.28
C LYS A 98 -12.51 -10.16 3.48
N TYR A 99 -11.49 -9.30 3.57
CA TYR A 99 -11.36 -8.41 4.75
C TYR A 99 -10.69 -7.08 4.42
N ASN A 100 -11.43 -5.99 4.62
CA ASN A 100 -10.85 -4.65 4.66
C ASN A 100 -9.83 -4.56 5.80
N TYR A 101 -8.76 -3.83 5.54
CA TYR A 101 -7.73 -3.57 6.54
C TYR A 101 -8.33 -2.72 7.67
N SER A 102 -8.14 -3.20 8.91
CA SER A 102 -8.49 -2.46 10.12
C SER A 102 -7.20 -2.06 10.82
N GLY A 103 -6.94 -0.76 10.83
CA GLY A 103 -5.72 -0.21 11.39
C GLY A 103 -5.53 1.24 10.96
N CYS A 104 -4.30 1.67 11.07
CA CYS A 104 -3.84 3.03 10.83
C CYS A 104 -2.88 3.02 9.64
N ILE A 105 -3.08 3.93 8.70
CA ILE A 105 -2.16 4.16 7.58
C ILE A 105 -1.78 5.64 7.60
N ALA A 106 -0.48 5.91 7.61
CA ALA A 106 0.04 7.26 7.74
C ALA A 106 1.15 7.56 6.73
N ASN A 107 1.34 8.84 6.44
CA ASN A 107 2.37 9.37 5.52
C ASN A 107 2.41 8.64 4.18
N ILE A 108 1.24 8.45 3.55
CA ILE A 108 1.16 7.88 2.21
C ILE A 108 1.76 8.90 1.24
N ASP A 109 2.77 8.46 0.49
CA ASP A 109 3.45 9.25 -0.52
C ASP A 109 3.54 8.42 -1.81
N ILE A 110 3.00 8.94 -2.92
CA ILE A 110 3.06 8.31 -4.24
C ILE A 110 3.74 9.29 -5.19
N ASN A 111 4.97 8.98 -5.58
CA ASN A 111 5.77 9.79 -6.49
C ASN A 111 5.94 9.06 -7.84
N LEU A 112 5.27 9.57 -8.87
CA LEU A 112 5.39 9.01 -10.23
C LEU A 112 6.71 9.37 -10.92
N ASN A 113 7.48 10.29 -10.35
CA ASN A 113 8.70 10.85 -10.95
C ASN A 113 8.46 11.43 -12.36
N VAL A 114 7.25 11.94 -12.57
CA VAL A 114 6.86 12.75 -13.73
C VAL A 114 6.41 14.11 -13.18
N GLY A 115 6.79 15.19 -13.87
CA GLY A 115 6.61 16.56 -13.38
C GLY A 115 5.20 16.82 -12.83
N ARG A 116 5.14 17.32 -11.58
CA ARG A 116 3.92 17.66 -10.81
C ARG A 116 2.99 16.49 -10.43
N MET A 117 3.35 15.23 -10.72
CA MET A 117 2.55 14.08 -10.32
C MET A 117 3.11 13.41 -9.06
N HIS A 118 2.98 14.13 -7.94
CA HIS A 118 3.34 13.69 -6.59
C HIS A 118 2.09 13.74 -5.72
N PHE A 119 1.58 12.59 -5.30
CA PHE A 119 0.34 12.48 -4.53
C PHE A 119 0.63 12.23 -3.06
N LYS A 120 -0.04 12.98 -2.19
CA LYS A 120 -0.02 12.81 -0.73
C LYS A 120 -1.44 12.66 -0.19
N PRO A 121 -2.07 11.49 -0.37
CA PRO A 121 -3.50 11.29 -0.08
C PRO A 121 -3.92 11.71 1.32
N ASN A 122 -3.09 11.50 2.35
CA ASN A 122 -3.40 11.94 3.72
C ASN A 122 -3.69 13.44 3.81
N ILE A 123 -2.94 14.28 3.09
CA ILE A 123 -3.13 15.74 3.10
C ILE A 123 -4.46 16.11 2.45
N TYR A 124 -4.83 15.39 1.39
CA TYR A 124 -6.04 15.65 0.60
C TYR A 124 -7.33 15.34 1.37
N LEU A 125 -7.24 14.54 2.43
CA LEU A 125 -8.34 14.29 3.36
C LEU A 125 -8.57 15.46 4.32
N GLU A 126 -7.53 16.25 4.61
CA GLU A 126 -7.58 17.38 5.54
C GLU A 126 -7.78 18.72 4.81
N ASP A 127 -7.22 18.86 3.61
CA ASP A 127 -7.29 20.06 2.77
C ASP A 127 -7.90 19.73 1.40
N GLN A 128 -9.19 20.06 1.23
CA GLN A 128 -9.89 19.88 -0.04
C GLN A 128 -9.45 20.89 -1.13
N GLY A 129 -8.67 21.92 -0.78
CA GLY A 129 -8.06 22.85 -1.73
C GLY A 129 -6.77 22.34 -2.35
N ALA A 130 -6.22 21.24 -1.84
CA ALA A 130 -4.97 20.67 -2.32
C ALA A 130 -5.06 20.16 -3.76
N GLU A 131 -3.94 20.25 -4.48
CA GLU A 131 -3.79 19.71 -5.83
C GLU A 131 -4.10 18.21 -5.78
N PHE A 132 -5.10 17.79 -6.57
CA PHE A 132 -5.63 16.41 -6.65
C PHE A 132 -6.63 15.94 -5.57
N ALA A 133 -7.09 16.80 -4.64
CA ALA A 133 -8.04 16.36 -3.61
C ALA A 133 -9.36 15.79 -4.17
N ARG A 134 -9.85 16.32 -5.28
CA ARG A 134 -11.04 15.81 -6.00
C ARG A 134 -10.89 14.39 -6.56
N HIS A 135 -9.68 13.85 -6.61
CA HIS A 135 -9.39 12.50 -7.11
C HIS A 135 -9.23 11.48 -5.97
N VAL A 136 -9.47 11.89 -4.72
CA VAL A 136 -9.52 11.00 -3.56
C VAL A 136 -10.98 10.77 -3.19
N ALA A 137 -11.37 9.51 -3.12
CA ALA A 137 -12.66 9.08 -2.61
C ALA A 137 -12.45 8.16 -1.41
N VAL A 138 -13.29 8.33 -0.39
CA VAL A 138 -13.29 7.50 0.82
C VAL A 138 -14.58 6.71 0.84
N LEU A 139 -14.45 5.40 0.93
CA LEU A 139 -15.58 4.48 0.86
C LEU A 139 -15.53 3.51 2.06
N GLY A 140 -16.69 3.23 2.64
CA GLY A 140 -16.80 2.41 3.85
C GLY A 140 -16.92 3.22 5.15
N HIS A 141 -16.25 2.74 6.21
CA HIS A 141 -16.33 3.35 7.54
C HIS A 141 -15.71 4.75 7.58
N LYS A 142 -16.19 5.59 8.51
CA LYS A 142 -15.67 6.93 8.72
C LYS A 142 -14.19 6.87 9.08
N LEU A 143 -13.33 7.44 8.22
CA LEU A 143 -11.92 7.62 8.52
C LEU A 143 -11.76 8.56 9.72
N VAL A 144 -10.78 8.26 10.57
CA VAL A 144 -10.39 9.13 11.68
C VAL A 144 -8.96 9.58 11.45
N THR A 145 -8.78 10.86 11.09
CA THR A 145 -7.46 11.48 10.99
C THR A 145 -6.89 11.73 12.39
N GLY A 146 -5.56 11.69 12.53
CA GLY A 146 -4.88 11.90 13.82
C GLY A 146 -5.03 10.79 14.87
N ALA A 147 -5.79 9.72 14.60
CA ALA A 147 -5.97 8.59 15.53
C ALA A 147 -4.78 7.61 15.56
N CYS A 148 -3.84 7.75 14.61
CA CYS A 148 -2.62 6.97 14.57
C CYS A 148 -1.76 7.34 15.80
N SER A 149 -1.49 6.38 16.70
CA SER A 149 -0.59 6.62 17.83
C SER A 149 0.79 7.07 17.32
N PRO A 150 1.44 8.06 17.96
CA PRO A 150 2.87 8.29 17.75
C PRO A 150 3.66 7.01 18.09
N PHE A 151 4.89 6.90 17.56
CA PHE A 151 5.78 5.75 17.71
C PHE A 151 5.65 5.10 19.10
N LYS A 152 5.32 3.80 19.13
CA LYS A 152 5.38 3.03 20.38
C LYS A 152 6.81 3.09 20.90
N ILE A 153 7.00 3.71 22.07
CA ILE A 153 8.22 3.54 22.85
C ILE A 153 8.15 2.13 23.44
N PRO A 154 9.18 1.28 23.29
CA PRO A 154 9.21 -0.03 23.93
C PRO A 154 8.88 0.10 25.42
N GLY A 155 7.87 -0.63 25.91
CA GLY A 155 7.45 -0.62 27.31
C GLY A 155 6.16 0.15 27.65
N THR A 156 5.57 0.90 26.71
CA THR A 156 4.27 1.56 26.94
C THR A 156 3.09 0.72 26.43
N ARG A 157 2.08 0.47 27.26
CA ARG A 157 0.83 -0.18 26.84
C ARG A 157 -0.05 0.82 26.06
N PRO A 158 -0.59 0.46 24.88
CA PRO A 158 -1.39 1.37 24.08
C PRO A 158 -2.81 1.53 24.65
N GLY A 159 -3.37 2.74 24.52
CA GLY A 159 -4.80 3.00 24.73
C GLY A 159 -5.68 2.59 23.53
N MET A 160 -5.08 2.30 22.37
CA MET A 160 -5.77 1.78 21.19
C MET A 160 -4.89 0.74 20.47
N SER A 161 -5.43 -0.47 20.31
CA SER A 161 -4.80 -1.57 19.58
C SER A 161 -5.08 -1.43 18.08
N GLY A 162 -4.21 -0.70 17.38
CA GLY A 162 -4.26 -0.55 15.93
C GLY A 162 -2.88 -0.72 15.31
N LEU A 163 -2.82 -1.34 14.14
CA LEU A 163 -1.60 -1.56 13.35
C LEU A 163 -1.27 -0.28 12.59
N LEU A 164 0.00 0.14 12.45
CA LEU A 164 0.35 1.39 11.77
C LEU A 164 1.31 1.14 10.60
N PHE A 165 0.86 1.35 9.37
CA PHE A 165 1.74 1.33 8.19
C PHE A 165 2.14 2.73 7.74
N GLN A 166 3.41 2.88 7.38
CA GLN A 166 3.91 4.01 6.60
C GLN A 166 4.16 3.58 5.16
N LEU A 167 3.45 4.16 4.19
CA LEU A 167 3.48 3.69 2.80
C LEU A 167 4.18 4.69 1.88
N PHE A 168 5.20 4.23 1.16
CA PHE A 168 5.88 5.02 0.13
C PHE A 168 5.89 4.28 -1.20
N PHE A 169 5.46 4.95 -2.26
CA PHE A 169 5.50 4.43 -3.63
C PHE A 169 6.30 5.41 -4.48
N SER A 170 7.32 4.91 -5.17
CA SER A 170 8.19 5.77 -5.98
C SER A 170 8.55 5.09 -7.29
N SER A 171 8.57 5.89 -8.36
CA SER A 171 9.12 5.48 -9.64
C SER A 171 10.54 6.03 -9.81
N LYS A 172 11.47 5.21 -10.31
CA LYS A 172 12.79 5.65 -10.77
C LYS A 172 12.75 5.82 -12.29
N VAL A 173 13.16 7.01 -12.75
CA VAL A 173 13.38 7.34 -14.17
C VAL A 173 14.66 6.67 -14.65
#